data_AF-A0A2E3K5S1-F1
#
_entry.id   AF-A0A2E3K5S1-F1
#
_cell.length_a   1.000
_cell.length_b   1.000
_cell.length_c   1.000
_cell.angle_alpha   90.00
_cell.angle_beta   90.00
_cell.angle_gamma   90.00
#
_symmetry.space_group_name_H-M   'P 1'
#
loop_
_entity.id
_entity.type
_entity.pdbx_description
1 polymer ?
#
loop_
_entity_poly.entity_id
_entity_poly.type
_entity_poly.pdbx_seq_one_letter_code
_entity_poly.pdbx_strand_id
1 'polypeptide(L)'
;MNRTSNWNLAIQIVSQHSLPVFPCREMHSEYKTSGKARKLYAKAPYTRNGFKDATLDLGLIDQFWSEHPNAIVGVPMGKASGLIAIDIDKGGNKCGEETFAALKLGNPRTVQTRTLSGGRHLFFRCSETLEIRNDTSTVFGKDIDVRGEGGYVIWAGSKAAEGGYAYIPGFSPDDVSFAEIPENFLKCFTSKTKCSSNTYGKEGNRNNDLFSAAVKQVHAGANDAQVRDFALKANQEFKPPLPFDEVTSVVRSASSYRSNAQYPCTDLGNAERLKRDLVQDYRLLKYRLGRMPMMTDFVSSDLRDPFQFVEYSKSYLNFVKMVEDETTLEISSVALKLLEYYSKDINDGKRVEESLVLKYLLTSVSVDISELKSFCVRQYGFTLDEKSLESVINNINLRFVTEPSSGKRIPVGDIHGYDLLQVNHESLVRGGTLAECLKEDLFKEFVTDSVQFSIHRFNSRYNPGEFVGGFQRYQKYSRKDVFRILSWGQNPIGLNVGEYKVSPDKSNCPIFLNYEKEEGISDTTKYEDHFNDQSTVTYMSKNKRTLKSPEVLLMQNQGTNGIRLPLFVKKSNTESTEHYFIGDLAPIEESFSEEMMPVGGGPDVSVVKMVFSLDKIVEENLYKYLTSVD
;
A
#
# COMPACT_ATOMS: atom_id res chain seq x y z
N MET A 1 15.69 17.53 50.58
CA MET A 1 15.60 16.77 49.32
C MET A 1 17.01 16.47 48.82
N ASN A 2 17.32 15.23 48.46
CA ASN A 2 18.58 14.91 47.78
C ASN A 2 18.52 15.51 46.37
N ARG A 3 19.14 16.68 46.19
CA ARG A 3 19.19 17.40 44.91
C ARG A 3 20.05 16.60 43.93
N THR A 4 19.41 15.99 42.92
CA THR A 4 20.10 15.15 41.93
C THR A 4 20.83 16.00 40.89
N SER A 5 21.77 15.38 40.16
CA SER A 5 22.52 16.07 39.10
C SER A 5 21.62 16.64 38.00
N ASN A 6 20.49 15.97 37.70
CA ASN A 6 19.55 16.42 36.66
C ASN A 6 18.62 17.53 37.17
N TRP A 7 18.28 17.55 38.47
CA TRP A 7 17.59 18.69 39.07
C TRP A 7 18.43 19.97 39.02
N ASN A 8 19.71 19.88 39.42
CA ASN A 8 20.63 21.03 39.32
C ASN A 8 20.73 21.56 37.89
N LEU A 9 20.75 20.66 36.92
CA LEU A 9 20.74 21.01 35.51
C LEU A 9 19.44 21.72 35.09
N ALA A 10 18.28 21.23 35.51
CA ALA A 10 16.99 21.87 35.22
C ALA A 10 16.95 23.32 35.75
N ILE A 11 17.40 23.53 36.99
CA ILE A 11 17.51 24.86 37.60
C ILE A 11 18.51 25.73 36.83
N GLN A 12 19.66 25.17 36.43
CA GLN A 12 20.66 25.88 35.66
C GLN A 12 20.11 26.35 34.30
N ILE A 13 19.41 25.47 33.57
CA ILE A 13 18.82 25.78 32.26
C ILE A 13 17.83 26.95 32.37
N VAL A 14 16.94 26.92 33.37
CA VAL A 14 15.95 27.97 33.57
C VAL A 14 16.61 29.28 34.01
N SER A 15 17.53 29.23 34.96
CA SER A 15 18.16 30.43 35.54
C SER A 15 19.16 31.11 34.60
N GLN A 16 19.93 30.34 33.82
CA GLN A 16 21.00 30.89 32.98
C GLN A 16 20.58 31.08 31.52
N HIS A 17 19.64 30.27 31.02
CA HIS A 17 19.26 30.29 29.60
C HIS A 17 17.78 30.63 29.39
N SER A 18 16.99 30.77 30.46
CA SER A 18 15.55 31.08 30.39
C SER A 18 14.76 30.12 29.49
N LEU A 19 15.17 28.85 29.43
CA LEU A 19 14.49 27.83 28.63
C LEU A 19 13.54 27.03 29.53
N PRO A 20 12.28 26.79 29.11
CA PRO A 20 11.35 25.98 29.89
C PRO A 20 11.77 24.51 29.87
N VAL A 21 11.60 23.81 30.99
CA VAL A 21 12.02 22.42 31.17
C VAL A 21 10.89 21.52 31.65
N PHE A 22 10.99 20.22 31.37
CA PHE A 22 10.09 19.19 31.90
C PHE A 22 10.82 17.86 32.14
N PRO A 23 10.34 17.00 33.06
CA PRO A 23 10.96 15.72 33.37
C PRO A 23 10.66 14.65 32.30
N CYS A 24 11.70 13.97 31.85
CA CYS A 24 11.64 12.84 30.91
C CYS A 24 12.17 11.55 31.55
N ARG A 25 11.68 10.42 31.05
CA ARG A 25 12.06 9.07 31.49
C ARG A 25 13.50 8.76 31.16
N GLU A 26 14.26 8.38 32.16
CA GLU A 26 15.68 8.03 32.07
C GLU A 26 15.91 6.63 31.48
N MET A 27 14.92 5.75 31.58
CA MET A 27 14.97 4.37 31.09
C MET A 27 13.59 3.86 30.66
N HIS A 28 13.58 2.74 29.96
CA HIS A 28 12.33 2.02 29.71
C HIS A 28 11.75 1.53 31.03
N SER A 29 10.46 1.72 31.24
CA SER A 29 9.75 1.18 32.39
C SER A 29 8.47 0.51 31.96
N GLU A 30 7.93 -0.35 32.81
CA GLU A 30 6.65 -1.00 32.58
C GLU A 30 5.72 -0.69 33.74
N TYR A 31 4.45 -0.46 33.44
CA TYR A 31 3.42 -0.40 34.45
C TYR A 31 2.29 -1.34 34.07
N LYS A 32 1.68 -1.96 35.08
CA LYS A 32 0.55 -2.87 34.89
C LYS A 32 -0.74 -2.11 35.12
N THR A 33 -1.63 -2.16 34.15
CA THR A 33 -3.01 -1.69 34.31
C THR A 33 -3.93 -2.80 33.81
N SER A 34 -4.86 -3.22 34.66
CA SER A 34 -5.82 -4.30 34.35
C SER A 34 -5.15 -5.59 33.86
N GLY A 35 -4.04 -6.00 34.49
CA GLY A 35 -3.34 -7.26 34.19
C GLY A 35 -2.44 -7.24 32.94
N LYS A 36 -2.51 -6.22 32.08
CA LYS A 36 -1.60 -6.06 30.92
C LYS A 36 -0.44 -5.11 31.27
N ALA A 37 0.79 -5.53 30.95
CA ALA A 37 1.98 -4.70 31.08
C ALA A 37 2.05 -3.72 29.89
N ARG A 38 2.11 -2.41 30.15
CA ARG A 38 2.36 -1.39 29.14
C ARG A 38 3.78 -0.89 29.27
N LYS A 39 4.51 -0.91 28.15
CA LYS A 39 5.89 -0.43 28.06
C LYS A 39 5.90 1.08 27.85
N LEU A 40 6.58 1.79 28.73
CA LEU A 40 6.88 3.21 28.66
C LEU A 40 8.31 3.37 28.16
N TYR A 41 8.47 4.16 27.11
CA TYR A 41 9.77 4.32 26.46
C TYR A 41 10.66 5.32 27.21
N ALA A 42 11.97 5.06 27.23
CA ALA A 42 12.95 6.05 27.64
C ALA A 42 12.80 7.34 26.81
N LYS A 43 13.13 8.49 27.40
CA LYS A 43 13.01 9.85 26.83
C LYS A 43 11.58 10.35 26.58
N ALA A 44 10.57 9.56 26.92
CA ALA A 44 9.18 10.05 26.95
C ALA A 44 8.94 10.94 28.18
N PRO A 45 8.03 11.93 28.12
CA PRO A 45 7.73 12.79 29.27
C PRO A 45 7.12 12.01 30.44
N TYR A 46 7.38 12.47 31.67
CA TYR A 46 6.65 12.03 32.87
C TYR A 46 5.32 12.77 33.06
N THR A 47 5.22 13.98 32.50
CA THR A 47 4.08 14.90 32.64
C THR A 47 2.83 14.43 31.87
N ARG A 48 1.65 14.78 32.39
CA ARG A 48 0.35 14.33 31.86
C ARG A 48 0.06 14.85 30.46
N ASN A 49 0.39 16.11 30.16
CA ASN A 49 0.21 16.69 28.83
C ASN A 49 1.50 16.66 27.99
N GLY A 50 2.46 15.81 28.39
CA GLY A 50 3.75 15.70 27.71
C GLY A 50 4.60 16.96 27.83
N PHE A 51 5.36 17.27 26.79
CA PHE A 51 6.27 18.43 26.76
C PHE A 51 5.55 19.79 26.89
N LYS A 52 4.21 19.83 26.75
CA LYS A 52 3.41 21.06 26.91
C LYS A 52 3.36 21.55 28.36
N ASP A 53 3.67 20.69 29.31
CA ASP A 53 3.77 21.05 30.74
C ASP A 53 5.16 21.62 31.10
N ALA A 54 5.99 21.97 30.10
CA ALA A 54 7.29 22.59 30.35
C ALA A 54 7.14 23.96 31.02
N THR A 55 8.01 24.23 31.99
CA THR A 55 7.85 25.38 32.89
C THR A 55 9.17 26.11 33.14
N LEU A 56 9.05 27.39 33.49
CA LEU A 56 10.11 28.24 34.04
C LEU A 56 9.97 28.40 35.57
N ASP A 57 8.88 27.88 36.15
CA ASP A 57 8.60 28.00 37.58
C ASP A 57 9.48 27.03 38.38
N LEU A 58 10.37 27.59 39.20
CA LEU A 58 11.30 26.82 40.04
C LEU A 58 10.57 25.93 41.06
N GLY A 59 9.41 26.36 41.57
CA GLY A 59 8.61 25.57 42.51
C GLY A 59 8.00 24.33 41.84
N LEU A 60 7.56 24.47 40.59
CA LEU A 60 7.05 23.33 39.81
C LEU A 60 8.18 22.37 39.39
N ILE A 61 9.38 22.90 39.10
CA ILE A 61 10.58 22.09 38.85
C ILE A 61 10.97 21.30 40.11
N ASP A 62 10.93 21.94 41.28
CA ASP A 62 11.16 21.26 42.56
C ASP A 62 10.17 20.12 42.78
N GLN A 63 8.89 20.33 42.45
CA GLN A 63 7.88 19.29 42.52
C GLN A 63 8.18 18.13 41.56
N PHE A 64 8.43 18.43 40.27
CA PHE A 64 8.71 17.43 39.25
C PHE A 64 9.86 16.49 39.60
N TRP A 65 10.97 17.03 40.11
CA TRP A 65 12.15 16.23 40.48
C TRP A 65 12.08 15.67 41.91
N SER A 66 11.15 16.13 42.74
CA SER A 66 10.81 15.45 44.00
C SER A 66 10.04 14.15 43.72
N GLU A 67 9.12 14.18 42.76
CA GLU A 67 8.35 13.02 42.32
C GLU A 67 9.19 12.07 41.46
N HIS A 68 10.10 12.61 40.64
CA HIS A 68 10.96 11.84 39.73
C HIS A 68 12.44 12.24 39.83
N PRO A 69 13.16 11.81 40.89
CA PRO A 69 14.54 12.28 41.15
C PRO A 69 15.55 11.99 40.04
N ASN A 70 15.35 10.90 39.28
CA ASN A 70 16.26 10.46 38.23
C ASN A 70 15.90 10.98 36.84
N ALA A 71 14.79 11.73 36.70
CA ALA A 71 14.33 12.20 35.40
C ALA A 71 15.42 12.99 34.66
N ILE A 72 15.59 12.68 33.38
CA ILE A 72 16.43 13.46 32.47
C ILE A 72 15.67 14.72 32.01
N VAL A 73 16.40 15.78 31.66
CA VAL A 73 15.77 17.09 31.42
C VAL A 73 15.39 17.24 29.95
N GLY A 74 14.10 17.40 29.67
CA GLY A 74 13.58 17.75 28.34
C GLY A 74 13.39 19.25 28.18
N VAL A 75 13.65 19.78 26.98
CA VAL A 75 13.39 21.17 26.59
C VAL A 75 12.55 21.16 25.31
N PRO A 76 11.37 21.81 25.28
CA PRO A 76 10.56 21.92 24.08
C PRO A 76 11.24 22.85 23.08
N MET A 77 11.15 22.55 21.78
CA MET A 77 11.65 23.39 20.70
C MET A 77 10.51 24.23 20.10
N GLY A 78 10.86 25.17 19.24
CA GLY A 78 9.92 26.13 18.64
C GLY A 78 9.70 27.35 19.54
N LYS A 79 8.48 27.90 19.49
CA LYS A 79 8.15 29.19 20.13
C LYS A 79 8.33 29.17 21.64
N ALA A 80 8.15 28.02 22.28
CA ALA A 80 8.25 27.87 23.73
C ALA A 80 9.67 28.14 24.28
N SER A 81 10.71 27.74 23.55
CA SER A 81 12.12 27.98 23.94
C SER A 81 12.80 29.05 23.10
N GLY A 82 12.19 29.45 21.98
CA GLY A 82 12.84 30.31 20.99
C GLY A 82 13.98 29.62 20.24
N LEU A 83 14.08 28.29 20.32
CA LEU A 83 15.15 27.50 19.70
C LEU A 83 14.59 26.39 18.82
N ILE A 84 15.35 26.02 17.79
CA ILE A 84 15.17 24.77 17.04
C ILE A 84 16.43 23.92 17.13
N ALA A 85 16.30 22.61 16.93
CA ALA A 85 17.45 21.73 16.83
C ALA A 85 17.42 20.91 15.54
N ILE A 86 18.56 20.79 14.87
CA ILE A 86 18.80 19.79 13.82
C ILE A 86 19.44 18.59 14.49
N ASP A 87 18.75 17.45 14.48
CA ASP A 87 19.11 16.23 15.18
C ASP A 87 19.71 15.23 14.20
N ILE A 88 21.04 15.16 14.19
CA ILE A 88 21.84 14.31 13.31
C ILE A 88 22.03 12.96 14.01
N ASP A 89 21.25 11.96 13.60
CA ASP A 89 21.23 10.65 14.23
C ASP A 89 22.48 9.82 13.85
N LYS A 90 23.01 9.09 14.83
CA LYS A 90 24.06 8.09 14.63
C LYS A 90 23.73 6.84 15.46
N GLY A 91 24.03 5.65 14.92
CA GLY A 91 23.91 4.36 15.62
C GLY A 91 23.08 3.32 14.88
N GLY A 92 23.42 2.03 15.03
CA GLY A 92 22.79 0.93 14.30
C GLY A 92 23.00 1.04 12.77
N ASN A 93 21.90 1.05 12.01
CA ASN A 93 21.88 1.23 10.54
C ASN A 93 21.73 2.71 10.10
N LYS A 94 21.84 3.68 11.02
CA LYS A 94 21.67 5.12 10.74
C LYS A 94 23.01 5.83 10.50
N CYS A 95 23.09 6.65 9.45
CA CYS A 95 24.31 7.34 9.01
C CYS A 95 24.13 8.86 8.87
N GLY A 96 23.52 9.55 9.85
CA GLY A 96 23.17 10.96 9.74
C GLY A 96 24.35 11.91 9.45
N GLU A 97 25.55 11.63 9.96
CA GLU A 97 26.75 12.44 9.64
C GLU A 97 27.17 12.32 8.17
N GLU A 98 26.99 11.16 7.54
CA GLU A 98 27.27 10.97 6.12
C GLU A 98 26.24 11.73 5.28
N THR A 99 24.96 11.67 5.65
CA THR A 99 23.90 12.49 5.05
C THR A 99 24.23 13.98 5.20
N PHE A 100 24.64 14.42 6.39
CA PHE A 100 24.91 15.82 6.68
C PHE A 100 26.11 16.34 5.88
N ALA A 101 27.18 15.54 5.78
CA ALA A 101 28.35 15.86 4.96
C ALA A 101 27.99 15.96 3.46
N ALA A 102 27.10 15.08 2.97
CA ALA A 102 26.67 15.09 1.58
C ALA A 102 25.90 16.36 1.18
N LEU A 103 25.21 17.01 2.13
CA LEU A 103 24.54 18.29 1.88
C LEU A 103 25.51 19.46 1.67
N LYS A 104 26.79 19.30 2.04
CA LYS A 104 27.85 20.33 1.91
C LYS A 104 27.46 21.69 2.51
N LEU A 105 26.63 21.69 3.56
CA LEU A 105 26.19 22.91 4.25
C LEU A 105 27.26 23.52 5.17
N GLY A 106 28.35 22.80 5.39
CA GLY A 106 29.38 23.16 6.37
C GLY A 106 28.94 22.86 7.81
N ASN A 107 29.87 23.01 8.76
CA ASN A 107 29.59 22.87 10.18
C ASN A 107 29.42 24.25 10.82
N PRO A 108 28.19 24.73 11.07
CA PRO A 108 27.97 26.08 11.57
C PRO A 108 28.46 26.24 13.01
N ARG A 109 29.02 27.41 13.31
CA ARG A 109 29.48 27.76 14.66
C ARG A 109 28.30 28.22 15.52
N THR A 110 27.57 27.23 16.04
CA THR A 110 26.44 27.40 16.98
C THR A 110 26.54 26.36 18.09
N VAL A 111 25.73 26.46 19.14
CA VAL A 111 25.72 25.47 20.24
C VAL A 111 25.48 24.07 19.68
N GLN A 112 26.36 23.11 20.04
CA GLN A 112 26.26 21.72 19.60
C GLN A 112 26.36 20.75 20.76
N THR A 113 25.59 19.68 20.71
CA THR A 113 25.58 18.65 21.76
C THR A 113 25.71 17.27 21.16
N ARG A 114 26.43 16.37 21.81
CA ARG A 114 26.49 14.95 21.45
C ARG A 114 25.33 14.19 22.11
N THR A 115 24.68 13.32 21.35
CA THR A 115 23.60 12.45 21.83
C THR A 115 24.16 11.12 22.35
N LEU A 116 23.33 10.38 23.11
CA LEU A 116 23.73 9.07 23.69
C LEU A 116 24.14 8.03 22.64
N SER A 117 23.54 8.07 21.45
CA SER A 117 23.83 7.11 20.38
C SER A 117 25.07 7.51 19.54
N GLY A 118 25.73 8.62 19.89
CA GLY A 118 26.91 9.15 19.21
C GLY A 118 26.61 10.15 18.09
N GLY A 119 25.34 10.52 17.91
CA GLY A 119 24.92 11.60 17.00
C GLY A 119 25.16 12.98 17.61
N ARG A 120 24.63 14.03 16.98
CA ARG A 120 24.69 15.39 17.54
C ARG A 120 23.49 16.26 17.18
N HIS A 121 23.23 17.23 18.04
CA HIS A 121 22.29 18.30 17.78
C HIS A 121 23.04 19.59 17.40
N LEU A 122 22.49 20.33 16.45
CA LEU A 122 22.86 21.72 16.13
C LEU A 122 21.69 22.63 16.54
N PHE A 123 21.91 23.54 17.48
CA PHE A 123 20.86 24.45 17.95
C PHE A 123 20.90 25.78 17.22
N PHE A 124 19.75 26.32 16.86
CA PHE A 124 19.63 27.66 16.27
C PHE A 124 18.50 28.43 16.92
N ARG A 125 18.55 29.76 16.84
CA ARG A 125 17.40 30.59 17.19
C ARG A 125 16.24 30.33 16.23
N CYS A 126 15.04 30.27 16.80
CA CYS A 126 13.82 30.14 16.05
C CYS A 126 13.60 31.41 15.22
N SER A 127 13.28 31.26 13.94
CA SER A 127 13.02 32.40 13.07
C SER A 127 11.72 33.10 13.48
N GLU A 128 11.74 34.42 13.61
CA GLU A 128 10.54 35.22 13.88
C GLU A 128 9.56 35.25 12.69
N THR A 129 10.05 34.94 11.48
CA THR A 129 9.28 35.06 10.23
C THR A 129 8.85 33.73 9.64
N LEU A 130 9.56 32.63 9.96
CA LEU A 130 9.29 31.30 9.43
C LEU A 130 8.93 30.31 10.54
N GLU A 131 7.71 29.77 10.50
CA GLU A 131 7.30 28.70 11.41
C GLU A 131 7.92 27.37 11.00
N ILE A 132 8.99 26.96 11.68
CA ILE A 132 9.65 25.67 11.49
C ILE A 132 8.99 24.63 12.39
N ARG A 133 8.27 23.69 11.78
CA ARG A 133 7.61 22.58 12.49
C ARG A 133 8.56 21.40 12.69
N ASN A 134 8.23 20.51 13.62
CA ASN A 134 8.94 19.26 13.79
C ASN A 134 8.84 18.39 12.52
N ASP A 135 9.99 17.95 12.01
CA ASP A 135 10.13 17.14 10.81
C ASP A 135 11.06 15.94 11.08
N THR A 136 10.80 14.82 10.42
CA THR A 136 11.64 13.63 10.53
C THR A 136 12.17 13.24 9.17
N SER A 137 13.50 13.34 9.01
CA SER A 137 14.24 12.87 7.83
C SER A 137 13.78 13.43 6.47
N THR A 138 13.07 14.56 6.43
CA THR A 138 12.54 15.14 5.17
C THR A 138 13.28 16.40 4.76
N VAL A 139 13.51 17.35 5.68
CA VAL A 139 14.14 18.65 5.36
C VAL A 139 15.62 18.48 4.99
N PHE A 140 16.35 17.70 5.78
CA PHE A 140 17.80 17.48 5.60
C PHE A 140 18.12 16.08 5.09
N GLY A 141 17.11 15.29 4.73
CA GLY A 141 17.26 13.92 4.27
C GLY A 141 17.41 12.91 5.40
N LYS A 142 17.69 11.67 5.02
CA LYS A 142 17.63 10.49 5.90
C LYS A 142 18.54 10.62 7.13
N ASP A 143 18.01 10.20 8.28
CA ASP A 143 18.71 10.16 9.58
C ASP A 143 19.09 11.56 10.11
N ILE A 144 18.44 12.62 9.60
CA ILE A 144 18.53 13.98 10.13
C ILE A 144 17.12 14.51 10.36
N ASP A 145 16.77 14.69 11.64
CA ASP A 145 15.48 15.21 12.06
C ASP A 145 15.55 16.72 12.35
N VAL A 146 14.42 17.41 12.25
CA VAL A 146 14.27 18.80 12.72
C VAL A 146 13.34 18.80 13.90
N ARG A 147 13.85 19.23 15.06
CA ARG A 147 13.07 19.49 16.26
C ARG A 147 12.68 20.96 16.27
N GLY A 148 11.53 21.26 15.66
CA GLY A 148 10.90 22.58 15.62
C GLY A 148 9.65 22.65 16.51
N GLU A 149 8.67 23.45 16.12
CA GLU A 149 7.38 23.56 16.80
C GLU A 149 6.71 22.17 16.93
N GLY A 150 6.31 21.82 18.15
CA GLY A 150 5.76 20.50 18.48
C GLY A 150 6.79 19.39 18.72
N GLY A 151 8.09 19.71 18.71
CA GLY A 151 9.19 18.81 19.05
C GLY A 151 9.90 19.18 20.36
N TYR A 152 10.73 18.27 20.88
CA TYR A 152 11.58 18.53 22.04
C TYR A 152 12.88 17.74 21.93
N VAL A 153 13.88 18.14 22.74
CA VAL A 153 15.16 17.42 22.87
C VAL A 153 15.45 17.12 24.33
N ILE A 154 16.30 16.12 24.58
CA ILE A 154 16.94 15.95 25.88
C ILE A 154 18.17 16.86 25.94
N TRP A 155 18.25 17.67 26.99
CA TRP A 155 19.28 18.70 27.10
C TRP A 155 20.64 18.14 27.53
N ALA A 156 21.72 18.78 27.05
CA ALA A 156 23.08 18.42 27.42
C ALA A 156 23.34 18.65 28.92
N GLY A 157 24.08 17.74 29.53
CA GLY A 157 24.27 17.62 30.97
C GLY A 157 23.36 16.57 31.61
N SER A 158 22.30 16.13 30.93
CA SER A 158 21.40 15.09 31.45
C SER A 158 22.14 13.77 31.57
N LYS A 159 22.15 13.17 32.76
CA LYS A 159 22.77 11.88 33.05
C LYS A 159 21.71 10.78 33.04
N ALA A 160 21.88 9.79 32.17
CA ALA A 160 21.09 8.56 32.11
C ALA A 160 21.97 7.34 32.48
N ALA A 161 21.34 6.18 32.71
CA ALA A 161 22.06 4.95 33.08
C ALA A 161 23.04 4.46 31.99
N GLU A 162 22.79 4.79 30.73
CA GLU A 162 23.57 4.36 29.56
C GLU A 162 24.62 5.39 29.09
N GLY A 163 24.73 6.54 29.77
CA GLY A 163 25.64 7.64 29.42
C GLY A 163 25.02 9.03 29.62
N GLY A 164 25.71 10.09 29.21
CA GLY A 164 25.22 11.48 29.32
C GLY A 164 25.20 12.22 27.99
N TYR A 165 24.21 13.10 27.82
CA TYR A 165 24.27 14.13 26.79
C TYR A 165 25.32 15.16 27.19
N ALA A 166 26.17 15.61 26.26
CA ALA A 166 27.25 16.54 26.57
C ALA A 166 27.42 17.57 25.47
N TYR A 167 27.90 18.77 25.82
CA TYR A 167 28.31 19.76 24.82
C TYR A 167 29.52 19.23 24.05
N ILE A 168 29.57 19.53 22.75
CA ILE A 168 30.79 19.30 21.97
C ILE A 168 31.83 20.33 22.45
N PRO A 169 33.09 19.94 22.72
CA PRO A 169 34.11 20.87 23.19
C PRO A 169 34.23 22.12 22.30
N GLY A 170 34.14 23.31 22.90
CA GLY A 170 34.18 24.61 22.20
C GLY A 170 32.84 25.04 21.58
N PHE A 171 31.76 24.31 21.82
CA PHE A 171 30.40 24.63 21.34
C PHE A 171 29.35 24.61 22.47
N SER A 172 29.76 24.87 23.71
CA SER A 172 28.82 25.08 24.80
C SER A 172 28.17 26.48 24.70
N PRO A 173 27.04 26.74 25.37
CA PRO A 173 26.44 28.08 25.47
C PRO A 173 27.39 29.15 26.04
N ASP A 174 28.41 28.74 26.81
CA ASP A 174 29.44 29.63 27.35
C ASP A 174 30.54 29.95 26.31
N ASP A 175 30.75 29.07 25.33
CA ASP A 175 31.78 29.22 24.29
C ASP A 175 31.23 29.87 23.00
N VAL A 176 29.96 29.60 22.68
CA VAL A 176 29.28 30.07 21.46
C VAL A 176 27.81 30.40 21.75
N SER A 177 27.32 31.48 21.16
CA SER A 177 25.89 31.80 21.21
C SER A 177 25.07 30.88 20.29
N PHE A 178 23.78 30.71 20.60
CA PHE A 178 22.82 30.17 19.65
C PHE A 178 22.75 31.07 18.41
N ALA A 179 23.23 30.57 17.28
CA ALA A 179 23.29 31.34 16.04
C ALA A 179 21.90 31.44 15.37
N GLU A 180 21.71 32.46 14.54
CA GLU A 180 20.61 32.48 13.57
C GLU A 180 20.79 31.34 12.57
N ILE A 181 19.69 30.86 11.98
CA ILE A 181 19.72 29.81 10.96
C ILE A 181 20.40 30.39 9.70
N PRO A 182 21.56 29.83 9.27
CA PRO A 182 22.26 30.36 8.10
C PRO A 182 21.41 30.23 6.83
N GLU A 183 21.59 31.12 5.85
CA GLU A 183 20.76 31.15 4.63
C GLU A 183 20.75 29.83 3.86
N ASN A 184 21.89 29.12 3.81
CA ASN A 184 21.98 27.82 3.16
C ASN A 184 21.16 26.73 3.88
N PHE A 185 20.95 26.85 5.19
CA PHE A 185 20.03 26.00 5.94
C PHE A 185 18.57 26.45 5.75
N LEU A 186 18.30 27.77 5.75
CA LEU A 186 16.97 28.33 5.46
C LEU A 186 16.41 27.86 4.12
N LYS A 187 17.26 27.79 3.09
CA LYS A 187 16.88 27.25 1.78
C LYS A 187 16.35 25.82 1.85
N CYS A 188 16.88 24.97 2.74
CA CYS A 188 16.36 23.62 2.93
C CYS A 188 14.93 23.63 3.49
N PHE A 189 14.61 24.59 4.37
CA PHE A 189 13.26 24.73 4.94
C PHE A 189 12.26 25.34 3.95
N THR A 190 12.70 26.23 3.05
CA THR A 190 11.81 26.98 2.13
C THR A 190 11.73 26.39 0.73
N SER A 191 12.67 25.54 0.33
CA SER A 191 12.58 24.88 -0.97
C SER A 191 11.40 23.91 -0.96
N LYS A 192 10.39 24.13 -1.82
CA LYS A 192 9.33 23.15 -2.13
C LYS A 192 9.88 21.95 -2.93
N THR A 193 11.17 21.67 -2.82
CA THR A 193 11.90 20.68 -3.59
C THR A 193 12.32 19.57 -2.65
N LYS A 194 11.58 18.46 -2.67
CA LYS A 194 11.90 17.23 -1.92
C LYS A 194 13.32 16.79 -2.28
N CYS A 195 14.26 16.90 -1.34
CA CYS A 195 15.63 16.45 -1.52
C CYS A 195 15.76 14.99 -1.07
N SER A 196 15.53 14.04 -1.97
CA SER A 196 15.86 12.62 -1.76
C SER A 196 17.22 12.30 -2.38
N SER A 197 18.23 12.15 -1.52
CA SER A 197 19.53 11.58 -1.88
C SER A 197 19.48 10.06 -1.64
N ASN A 198 19.15 9.29 -2.69
CA ASN A 198 19.30 7.83 -2.68
C ASN A 198 20.79 7.46 -2.67
N THR A 199 21.17 6.60 -1.73
CA THR A 199 22.47 5.91 -1.71
C THR A 199 22.39 4.72 -2.66
N TYR A 200 23.17 4.79 -3.72
CA TYR A 200 23.28 3.79 -4.76
C TYR A 200 23.82 2.45 -4.23
N GLY A 201 23.20 1.32 -4.64
CA GLY A 201 23.95 0.09 -4.86
C GLY A 201 23.75 -1.07 -3.86
N LYS A 202 22.71 -1.08 -3.03
CA LYS A 202 22.40 -2.27 -2.21
C LYS A 202 21.86 -3.41 -3.08
N GLU A 203 22.39 -4.62 -2.90
CA GLU A 203 21.98 -5.82 -3.63
C GLU A 203 20.46 -6.06 -3.42
N GLY A 204 19.68 -5.93 -4.51
CA GLY A 204 18.20 -5.99 -4.49
C GLY A 204 17.47 -4.67 -4.77
N ASN A 205 18.14 -3.51 -4.68
CA ASN A 205 17.54 -2.19 -4.99
C ASN A 205 18.26 -1.41 -6.11
N ARG A 206 19.31 -2.00 -6.70
CA ARG A 206 20.14 -1.39 -7.76
C ARG A 206 19.33 -0.89 -8.97
N ASN A 207 18.30 -1.63 -9.39
CA ASN A 207 17.45 -1.23 -10.53
C ASN A 207 16.65 0.04 -10.21
N ASN A 208 16.09 0.14 -9.00
CA ASN A 208 15.37 1.34 -8.55
C ASN A 208 16.29 2.54 -8.35
N ASP A 209 17.50 2.30 -7.84
CA ASP A 209 18.52 3.35 -7.63
C ASP A 209 18.99 3.91 -8.98
N LEU A 210 19.33 3.05 -9.94
CA LEU A 210 19.76 3.43 -11.28
C LEU A 210 18.62 4.09 -12.08
N PHE A 211 17.37 3.64 -11.89
CA PHE A 211 16.19 4.24 -12.50
C PHE A 211 15.93 5.65 -11.98
N SER A 212 15.93 5.83 -10.66
CA SER A 212 15.78 7.15 -10.04
C SER A 212 16.87 8.13 -10.52
N ALA A 213 18.08 7.63 -10.74
CA ALA A 213 19.22 8.37 -11.25
C ALA A 213 19.05 8.81 -12.70
N ALA A 214 18.64 7.88 -13.55
CA ALA A 214 18.41 8.13 -14.96
C ALA A 214 17.24 9.10 -15.16
N VAL A 215 16.15 8.97 -14.40
CA VAL A 215 14.99 9.88 -14.45
C VAL A 215 15.39 11.31 -14.07
N LYS A 216 16.29 11.49 -13.08
CA LYS A 216 16.84 12.81 -12.74
C LYS A 216 17.58 13.46 -13.92
N GLN A 217 18.33 12.68 -14.71
CA GLN A 217 19.01 13.20 -15.91
C GLN A 217 18.02 13.57 -17.01
N VAL A 218 16.97 12.77 -17.20
CA VAL A 218 15.91 13.04 -18.19
C VAL A 218 15.19 14.36 -17.87
N HIS A 219 14.81 14.59 -16.61
CA HIS A 219 14.21 15.86 -16.19
C HIS A 219 15.20 17.04 -16.17
N ALA A 220 16.50 16.78 -16.08
CA ALA A 220 17.53 17.80 -16.28
C ALA A 220 17.73 18.17 -17.76
N GLY A 221 16.95 17.57 -18.68
CA GLY A 221 16.99 17.87 -20.12
C GLY A 221 18.07 17.12 -20.89
N ALA A 222 18.71 16.11 -20.30
CA ALA A 222 19.72 15.29 -20.98
C ALA A 222 19.07 14.44 -22.08
N ASN A 223 19.76 14.29 -23.21
CA ASN A 223 19.30 13.43 -24.30
C ASN A 223 19.58 11.95 -24.00
N ASP A 224 18.98 11.05 -24.78
CA ASP A 224 18.98 9.61 -24.49
C ASP A 224 20.37 8.98 -24.53
N ALA A 225 21.28 9.54 -25.33
CA ALA A 225 22.69 9.11 -25.36
C ALA A 225 23.42 9.51 -24.06
N GLN A 226 23.14 10.71 -23.54
CA GLN A 226 23.71 11.21 -22.28
C GLN A 226 23.19 10.46 -21.06
N VAL A 227 21.88 10.15 -21.02
CA VAL A 227 21.27 9.38 -19.92
C VAL A 227 21.83 7.94 -19.92
N ARG A 228 22.03 7.36 -21.10
CA ARG A 228 22.63 6.03 -21.26
C ARG A 228 24.07 5.98 -20.77
N ASP A 229 24.89 6.95 -21.20
CA ASP A 229 26.30 7.03 -20.79
C ASP A 229 26.43 7.23 -19.27
N PHE A 230 25.57 8.07 -18.70
CA PHE A 230 25.49 8.27 -17.25
C PHE A 230 25.11 6.99 -16.50
N ALA A 231 24.10 6.24 -16.97
CA ALA A 231 23.67 5.01 -16.31
C ALA A 231 24.70 3.88 -16.44
N LEU A 232 25.37 3.76 -17.59
CA LEU A 232 26.48 2.80 -17.77
C LEU A 232 27.64 3.11 -16.83
N LYS A 233 27.96 4.40 -16.64
CA LYS A 233 28.99 4.85 -15.71
C LYS A 233 28.61 4.61 -14.25
N ALA A 234 27.36 4.90 -13.87
CA ALA A 234 26.85 4.62 -12.52
C ALA A 234 26.81 3.11 -12.21
N ASN A 235 26.51 2.27 -13.20
CA ASN A 235 26.49 0.81 -13.04
C ASN A 235 27.89 0.22 -12.77
N GLN A 236 28.97 0.87 -13.22
CA GLN A 236 30.34 0.44 -12.91
C GLN A 236 30.66 0.52 -11.41
N GLU A 237 29.91 1.33 -10.64
CA GLU A 237 30.07 1.46 -9.20
C GLU A 237 29.33 0.37 -8.41
N PHE A 238 28.45 -0.41 -9.05
CA PHE A 238 27.69 -1.50 -8.41
C PHE A 238 28.54 -2.77 -8.29
N LYS A 239 28.36 -3.52 -7.19
CA LYS A 239 29.06 -4.79 -6.93
C LYS A 239 28.08 -5.90 -6.52
N PRO A 240 27.82 -6.90 -7.39
CA PRO A 240 28.20 -6.97 -8.80
C PRO A 240 27.44 -5.93 -9.66
N PRO A 241 28.02 -5.51 -10.81
CA PRO A 241 27.34 -4.63 -11.75
C PRO A 241 26.11 -5.32 -12.34
N LEU A 242 25.10 -4.52 -12.70
CA LEU A 242 23.93 -5.03 -13.40
C LEU A 242 24.31 -5.46 -14.83
N PRO A 243 23.65 -6.50 -15.37
CA PRO A 243 23.77 -6.85 -16.78
C PRO A 243 23.45 -5.67 -17.70
N PHE A 244 24.09 -5.63 -18.87
CA PHE A 244 23.91 -4.55 -19.85
C PHE A 244 22.44 -4.33 -20.24
N ASP A 245 21.68 -5.42 -20.33
CA ASP A 245 20.26 -5.40 -20.68
C ASP A 245 19.41 -4.74 -19.57
N GLU A 246 19.77 -4.94 -18.29
CA GLU A 246 19.10 -4.30 -17.15
C GLU A 246 19.38 -2.80 -17.10
N VAL A 247 20.62 -2.38 -17.34
CA VAL A 247 20.97 -0.94 -17.45
C VAL A 247 20.21 -0.27 -18.60
N THR A 248 20.13 -0.96 -19.74
CA THR A 248 19.43 -0.44 -20.93
C THR A 248 17.93 -0.31 -20.68
N SER A 249 17.33 -1.29 -20.01
CA SER A 249 15.93 -1.27 -19.57
C SER A 249 15.66 -0.09 -18.62
N VAL A 250 16.53 0.14 -17.64
CA VAL A 250 16.44 1.24 -16.69
C VAL A 250 16.52 2.62 -17.36
N VAL A 251 17.46 2.81 -18.29
CA VAL A 251 17.59 4.07 -19.06
C VAL A 251 16.37 4.34 -19.90
N ARG A 252 15.82 3.29 -20.55
CA ARG A 252 14.64 3.39 -21.40
C ARG A 252 13.44 3.81 -20.56
N SER A 253 13.15 3.06 -19.51
CA SER A 253 12.10 3.39 -18.54
C SER A 253 12.24 4.82 -18.04
N ALA A 254 13.45 5.29 -17.71
CA ALA A 254 13.67 6.67 -17.30
C ALA A 254 13.36 7.72 -18.38
N SER A 255 13.69 7.44 -19.64
CA SER A 255 13.44 8.33 -20.79
C SER A 255 11.94 8.56 -21.04
N SER A 256 11.09 7.56 -20.81
CA SER A 256 9.62 7.71 -20.92
C SER A 256 9.03 8.79 -19.99
N TYR A 257 9.73 9.18 -18.92
CA TYR A 257 9.27 10.19 -17.97
C TYR A 257 9.50 11.63 -18.43
N ARG A 258 10.00 11.86 -19.65
CA ARG A 258 10.19 13.21 -20.18
C ARG A 258 8.87 13.99 -20.32
N SER A 259 7.72 13.30 -20.43
CA SER A 259 6.38 13.92 -20.57
C SER A 259 5.63 14.17 -19.25
N ASN A 260 6.06 13.60 -18.11
CA ASN A 260 5.31 13.65 -16.85
C ASN A 260 5.97 14.55 -15.77
N ALA A 261 5.31 15.66 -15.39
CA ALA A 261 5.87 16.66 -14.46
C ALA A 261 5.66 16.36 -12.94
N GLN A 262 5.40 15.10 -12.56
CA GLN A 262 5.10 14.72 -11.16
C GLN A 262 6.13 13.73 -10.61
N TYR A 263 6.75 14.10 -9.47
CA TYR A 263 7.60 13.20 -8.68
C TYR A 263 6.76 12.16 -7.92
N PRO A 264 6.97 10.85 -8.08
CA PRO A 264 6.34 9.86 -7.22
C PRO A 264 6.99 9.84 -5.82
N CYS A 265 6.15 9.80 -4.80
CA CYS A 265 6.54 9.56 -3.40
C CYS A 265 6.71 8.04 -3.19
N THR A 266 7.57 7.63 -2.26
CA THR A 266 7.75 6.21 -1.89
C THR A 266 6.44 5.58 -1.38
N ASP A 267 6.25 4.28 -1.61
CA ASP A 267 5.02 3.54 -1.26
C ASP A 267 4.60 3.66 0.22
N LEU A 268 5.55 3.84 1.13
CA LEU A 268 5.28 4.06 2.56
C LEU A 268 4.53 5.38 2.84
N GLY A 269 4.86 6.47 2.15
CA GLY A 269 4.19 7.76 2.32
C GLY A 269 2.74 7.73 1.82
N ASN A 270 2.47 6.94 0.78
CA ASN A 270 1.13 6.75 0.24
C ASN A 270 0.25 5.93 1.22
N ALA A 271 0.80 4.89 1.83
CA ALA A 271 0.08 4.06 2.80
C ALA A 271 -0.28 4.81 4.10
N GLU A 272 0.63 5.66 4.61
CA GLU A 272 0.36 6.47 5.81
C GLU A 272 -0.68 7.57 5.56
N ARG A 273 -0.69 8.16 4.35
CA ARG A 273 -1.70 9.11 3.95
C ARG A 273 -3.06 8.43 3.83
N LEU A 274 -3.12 7.29 3.14
CA LEU A 274 -4.35 6.49 3.02
C LEU A 274 -4.92 6.13 4.40
N LYS A 275 -4.07 5.67 5.33
CA LYS A 275 -4.50 5.40 6.71
C LYS A 275 -5.14 6.62 7.37
N ARG A 276 -4.49 7.78 7.28
CA ARG A 276 -4.99 9.03 7.88
C ARG A 276 -6.36 9.40 7.31
N ASP A 277 -6.50 9.34 5.99
CA ASP A 277 -7.74 9.66 5.29
C ASP A 277 -8.88 8.69 5.70
N LEU A 278 -8.60 7.39 5.79
CA LEU A 278 -9.57 6.38 6.26
C LEU A 278 -10.02 6.66 7.71
N VAL A 279 -9.09 6.96 8.62
CA VAL A 279 -9.41 7.26 10.02
C VAL A 279 -10.25 8.54 10.14
N GLN A 280 -9.96 9.55 9.31
CA GLN A 280 -10.72 10.80 9.28
C GLN A 280 -12.17 10.56 8.86
N ASP A 281 -12.39 9.85 7.76
CA ASP A 281 -13.75 9.61 7.23
C ASP A 281 -14.58 8.76 8.17
N TYR A 282 -13.96 7.77 8.81
CA TYR A 282 -14.60 7.00 9.87
C TYR A 282 -15.05 7.86 11.05
N ARG A 283 -14.17 8.72 11.57
CA ARG A 283 -14.51 9.61 12.69
C ARG A 283 -15.60 10.62 12.31
N LEU A 284 -15.56 11.12 11.08
CA LEU A 284 -16.57 12.05 10.56
C LEU A 284 -17.96 11.38 10.53
N LEU A 285 -18.06 10.18 9.95
CA LEU A 285 -19.34 9.47 9.89
C LEU A 285 -19.82 9.05 11.28
N LYS A 286 -18.91 8.59 12.15
CA LYS A 286 -19.22 8.29 13.57
C LYS A 286 -19.82 9.50 14.28
N TYR A 287 -19.23 10.67 14.10
CA TYR A 287 -19.74 11.92 14.68
C TYR A 287 -21.16 12.24 14.18
N ARG A 288 -21.45 12.04 12.89
CA ARG A 288 -22.77 12.28 12.31
C ARG A 288 -23.83 11.28 12.80
N LEU A 289 -23.47 10.01 12.96
CA LEU A 289 -24.40 8.96 13.37
C LEU A 289 -24.61 8.87 14.89
N GLY A 290 -23.66 9.35 15.69
CA GLY A 290 -23.66 9.16 17.14
C GLY A 290 -23.40 7.71 17.59
N ARG A 291 -23.08 6.81 16.65
CA ARG A 291 -22.73 5.40 16.89
C ARG A 291 -21.60 4.96 15.96
N MET A 292 -21.05 3.77 16.21
CA MET A 292 -20.09 3.13 15.31
C MET A 292 -20.70 2.98 13.90
N PRO A 293 -20.04 3.51 12.85
CA PRO A 293 -20.47 3.29 11.47
C PRO A 293 -20.19 1.86 11.01
N MET A 294 -21.06 1.35 10.16
CA MET A 294 -20.93 0.10 9.42
C MET A 294 -20.66 0.39 7.93
N MET A 295 -20.24 -0.59 7.14
CA MET A 295 -19.95 -0.41 5.71
C MET A 295 -21.17 0.12 4.95
N THR A 296 -22.37 -0.38 5.28
CA THR A 296 -23.64 0.08 4.69
C THR A 296 -23.99 1.54 5.02
N ASP A 297 -23.49 2.09 6.13
CA ASP A 297 -23.66 3.51 6.47
C ASP A 297 -22.83 4.42 5.54
N PHE A 298 -21.61 3.99 5.18
CA PHE A 298 -20.77 4.70 4.22
C PHE A 298 -21.37 4.69 2.81
N VAL A 299 -21.96 3.56 2.41
CA VAL A 299 -22.74 3.47 1.17
C VAL A 299 -23.88 4.50 1.16
N SER A 300 -24.65 4.54 2.24
CA SER A 300 -25.84 5.42 2.34
C SER A 300 -25.51 6.90 2.41
N SER A 301 -24.28 7.26 2.82
CA SER A 301 -23.82 8.64 2.97
C SER A 301 -22.95 9.14 1.82
N ASP A 302 -22.62 8.28 0.85
CA ASP A 302 -21.74 8.54 -0.31
C ASP A 302 -20.41 9.23 0.07
N LEU A 303 -19.91 8.94 1.28
CA LEU A 303 -18.68 9.57 1.79
C LEU A 303 -17.41 8.91 1.26
N ARG A 304 -17.42 7.58 1.13
CA ARG A 304 -16.27 6.78 0.70
C ARG A 304 -16.72 5.39 0.26
N ASP A 305 -15.97 4.79 -0.67
CA ASP A 305 -16.08 3.36 -0.97
C ASP A 305 -15.63 2.52 0.26
N PRO A 306 -16.56 1.82 0.95
CA PRO A 306 -16.26 1.07 2.15
C PRO A 306 -15.25 -0.06 1.92
N PHE A 307 -15.08 -0.54 0.68
CA PHE A 307 -14.13 -1.59 0.38
C PHE A 307 -12.67 -1.17 0.63
N GLN A 308 -12.37 0.14 0.59
CA GLN A 308 -11.02 0.63 0.88
C GLN A 308 -10.56 0.32 2.31
N PHE A 309 -11.50 0.26 3.27
CA PHE A 309 -11.18 -0.20 4.62
C PHE A 309 -10.76 -1.67 4.61
N VAL A 310 -11.49 -2.52 3.87
CA VAL A 310 -11.18 -3.95 3.72
C VAL A 310 -9.84 -4.16 3.00
N GLU A 311 -9.54 -3.38 1.96
CA GLU A 311 -8.25 -3.46 1.27
C GLU A 311 -7.08 -3.09 2.20
N TYR A 312 -7.28 -2.09 3.06
CA TYR A 312 -6.26 -1.63 4.00
C TYR A 312 -6.03 -2.61 5.16
N SER A 313 -7.09 -3.15 5.77
CA SER A 313 -7.00 -3.94 7.02
C SER A 313 -7.51 -5.39 6.90
N LYS A 314 -7.76 -5.89 5.70
CA LYS A 314 -8.30 -7.23 5.36
C LYS A 314 -9.77 -7.46 5.71
N SER A 315 -10.31 -6.76 6.71
CA SER A 315 -11.74 -6.72 7.04
C SER A 315 -12.09 -5.37 7.64
N TYR A 316 -13.36 -4.99 7.55
CA TYR A 316 -13.84 -3.76 8.18
C TYR A 316 -13.71 -3.82 9.71
N LEU A 317 -13.96 -4.98 10.33
CA LEU A 317 -13.76 -5.17 11.77
C LEU A 317 -12.30 -4.93 12.19
N ASN A 318 -11.32 -5.42 11.42
CA ASN A 318 -9.91 -5.14 11.69
C ASN A 318 -9.62 -3.64 11.65
N PHE A 319 -10.22 -2.89 10.71
CA PHE A 319 -10.07 -1.44 10.66
C PHE A 319 -10.66 -0.79 11.93
N VAL A 320 -11.89 -1.16 12.30
CA VAL A 320 -12.57 -0.64 13.49
C VAL A 320 -11.75 -0.90 14.75
N LYS A 321 -11.20 -2.12 14.92
CA LYS A 321 -10.33 -2.47 16.06
C LYS A 321 -9.05 -1.62 16.13
N MET A 322 -8.58 -1.06 15.01
CA MET A 322 -7.43 -0.14 15.00
C MET A 322 -7.78 1.29 15.46
N VAL A 323 -9.06 1.68 15.40
CA VAL A 323 -9.51 3.06 15.64
C VAL A 323 -10.29 3.19 16.96
N GLU A 324 -11.03 2.16 17.34
CA GLU A 324 -11.83 2.08 18.55
C GLU A 324 -11.06 1.44 19.73
N ASP A 325 -11.59 1.60 20.95
CA ASP A 325 -11.05 0.92 22.13
C ASP A 325 -11.31 -0.59 22.04
N GLU A 326 -10.24 -1.39 22.03
CA GLU A 326 -10.27 -2.85 21.85
C GLU A 326 -11.14 -3.59 22.89
N THR A 327 -11.38 -2.99 24.06
CA THR A 327 -12.05 -3.65 25.20
C THR A 327 -13.51 -4.05 24.95
N THR A 328 -14.13 -3.57 23.86
CA THR A 328 -15.52 -3.88 23.50
C THR A 328 -15.67 -4.78 22.27
N LEU A 329 -14.56 -5.18 21.63
CA LEU A 329 -14.53 -5.86 20.33
C LEU A 329 -13.86 -7.25 20.40
N GLU A 330 -14.24 -8.04 21.39
CA GLU A 330 -13.78 -9.41 21.56
C GLU A 330 -14.44 -10.34 20.53
N ILE A 331 -13.61 -11.14 19.84
CA ILE A 331 -14.01 -12.09 18.79
C ILE A 331 -12.96 -13.18 18.73
N SER A 332 -13.37 -14.43 18.47
CA SER A 332 -12.45 -15.54 18.31
C SER A 332 -11.52 -15.34 17.11
N SER A 333 -10.32 -15.90 17.19
CA SER A 333 -9.36 -15.85 16.07
C SER A 333 -9.90 -16.56 14.82
N VAL A 334 -10.71 -17.61 15.01
CA VAL A 334 -11.37 -18.37 13.93
C VAL A 334 -12.37 -17.48 13.20
N ALA A 335 -13.28 -16.84 13.92
CA ALA A 335 -14.30 -15.96 13.35
C ALA A 335 -13.68 -14.71 12.70
N LEU A 336 -12.68 -14.10 13.33
CA LEU A 336 -11.97 -12.95 12.77
C LEU A 336 -11.30 -13.29 11.44
N LYS A 337 -10.62 -14.45 11.37
CA LYS A 337 -9.93 -14.89 10.16
C LYS A 337 -10.90 -15.25 9.04
N LEU A 338 -12.02 -15.90 9.37
CA LEU A 338 -13.09 -16.16 8.41
C LEU A 338 -13.67 -14.86 7.84
N LEU A 339 -13.88 -13.85 8.69
CA LEU A 339 -14.36 -12.54 8.28
C LEU A 339 -13.38 -11.82 7.33
N GLU A 340 -12.07 -11.94 7.51
CA GLU A 340 -11.07 -11.43 6.56
C GLU A 340 -11.27 -12.01 5.16
N TYR A 341 -11.37 -13.33 5.06
CA TYR A 341 -11.54 -13.99 3.76
C TYR A 341 -12.90 -13.67 3.13
N TYR A 342 -13.98 -13.73 3.91
CA TYR A 342 -15.30 -13.36 3.39
C TYR A 342 -15.34 -11.91 2.93
N SER A 343 -14.75 -10.97 3.67
CA SER A 343 -14.73 -9.56 3.26
C SER A 343 -13.93 -9.34 1.97
N LYS A 344 -12.76 -9.97 1.83
CA LYS A 344 -11.80 -9.69 0.75
C LYS A 344 -12.02 -10.53 -0.52
N ASP A 345 -12.48 -11.77 -0.36
CA ASP A 345 -12.50 -12.77 -1.43
C ASP A 345 -13.92 -13.20 -1.83
N ILE A 346 -14.94 -12.86 -1.04
CA ILE A 346 -16.35 -13.17 -1.31
C ILE A 346 -17.17 -11.90 -1.52
N ASN A 347 -17.22 -11.04 -0.49
CA ASN A 347 -18.07 -9.86 -0.40
C ASN A 347 -17.41 -8.59 -0.99
N ASP A 348 -16.79 -8.71 -2.15
CA ASP A 348 -16.15 -7.59 -2.85
C ASP A 348 -17.10 -6.84 -3.82
N GLY A 349 -18.32 -7.34 -4.01
CA GLY A 349 -19.33 -6.78 -4.90
C GLY A 349 -19.04 -6.98 -6.40
N LYS A 350 -18.15 -7.92 -6.77
CA LYS A 350 -17.88 -8.26 -8.18
C LYS A 350 -18.75 -9.42 -8.68
N ARG A 351 -19.14 -10.33 -7.79
CA ARG A 351 -20.04 -11.47 -8.03
C ARG A 351 -21.04 -11.55 -6.88
N VAL A 352 -22.32 -11.75 -7.18
CA VAL A 352 -23.40 -11.57 -6.18
C VAL A 352 -23.89 -12.88 -5.60
N GLU A 353 -23.74 -13.98 -6.34
CA GLU A 353 -24.31 -15.29 -6.03
C GLU A 353 -23.79 -15.83 -4.69
N GLU A 354 -22.49 -15.72 -4.41
CA GLU A 354 -21.94 -16.11 -3.10
C GLU A 354 -22.53 -15.27 -1.95
N SER A 355 -22.63 -13.95 -2.13
CA SER A 355 -23.22 -13.06 -1.11
C SER A 355 -24.72 -13.33 -0.90
N LEU A 356 -25.46 -13.74 -1.94
CA LEU A 356 -26.87 -14.15 -1.80
C LEU A 356 -27.00 -15.43 -0.98
N VAL A 357 -26.18 -16.44 -1.28
CA VAL A 357 -26.17 -17.69 -0.49
C VAL A 357 -25.84 -17.40 0.97
N LEU A 358 -24.79 -16.60 1.22
CA LEU A 358 -24.45 -16.18 2.58
C LEU A 358 -25.61 -15.43 3.24
N LYS A 359 -26.26 -14.48 2.56
CA LYS A 359 -27.41 -13.73 3.10
C LYS A 359 -28.49 -14.68 3.66
N TYR A 360 -28.87 -15.70 2.91
CA TYR A 360 -29.83 -16.69 3.37
C TYR A 360 -29.28 -17.56 4.50
N LEU A 361 -28.02 -18.01 4.40
CA LEU A 361 -27.39 -18.82 5.44
C LEU A 361 -27.13 -18.07 6.74
N LEU A 362 -27.13 -16.73 6.76
CA LEU A 362 -27.03 -15.94 7.98
C LEU A 362 -28.36 -15.89 8.73
N THR A 363 -29.49 -15.99 8.03
CA THR A 363 -30.84 -15.95 8.61
C THR A 363 -31.45 -17.34 8.83
N SER A 364 -31.11 -18.29 7.97
CA SER A 364 -31.68 -19.64 7.90
C SER A 364 -30.57 -20.70 7.92
N VAL A 365 -30.89 -21.92 8.35
CA VAL A 365 -29.91 -23.03 8.41
C VAL A 365 -29.62 -23.59 7.01
N SER A 366 -30.58 -23.51 6.10
CA SER A 366 -30.45 -24.01 4.74
C SER A 366 -31.11 -23.08 3.72
N VAL A 367 -30.76 -23.29 2.45
CA VAL A 367 -31.29 -22.58 1.28
C VAL A 367 -31.64 -23.62 0.22
N ASP A 368 -32.84 -23.52 -0.34
CA ASP A 368 -33.24 -24.35 -1.47
C ASP A 368 -32.55 -23.89 -2.76
N ILE A 369 -31.93 -24.81 -3.50
CA ILE A 369 -31.17 -24.50 -4.72
C ILE A 369 -32.11 -23.99 -5.82
N SER A 370 -33.32 -24.56 -5.94
CA SER A 370 -34.30 -24.15 -6.95
C SER A 370 -34.84 -22.76 -6.68
N GLU A 371 -35.08 -22.42 -5.41
CA GLU A 371 -35.48 -21.08 -4.99
C GLU A 371 -34.37 -20.05 -5.30
N LEU A 372 -33.11 -20.38 -4.99
CA LEU A 372 -31.97 -19.52 -5.30
C LEU A 372 -31.84 -19.26 -6.80
N LYS A 373 -31.89 -20.32 -7.63
CA LYS A 373 -31.86 -20.22 -9.10
C LYS A 373 -33.00 -19.33 -9.61
N SER A 374 -34.21 -19.55 -9.08
CA SER A 374 -35.40 -18.79 -9.45
C SER A 374 -35.30 -17.31 -9.04
N PHE A 375 -34.68 -17.02 -7.90
CA PHE A 375 -34.41 -15.64 -7.46
C PHE A 375 -33.44 -14.94 -8.41
N CYS A 376 -32.33 -15.59 -8.80
CA CYS A 376 -31.36 -15.01 -9.73
C CYS A 376 -32.00 -14.65 -11.08
N VAL A 377 -32.85 -15.53 -11.63
CA VAL A 377 -33.56 -15.27 -12.88
C VAL A 377 -34.51 -14.08 -12.74
N ARG A 378 -35.30 -14.02 -11.65
CA ARG A 378 -36.25 -12.92 -11.43
C ARG A 378 -35.56 -11.57 -11.21
N GLN A 379 -34.47 -11.55 -10.43
CA GLN A 379 -33.83 -10.32 -9.99
C GLN A 379 -32.79 -9.81 -11.00
N TYR A 380 -32.05 -10.72 -11.63
CA TYR A 380 -30.89 -10.39 -12.48
C TYR A 380 -30.99 -11.00 -13.89
N GLY A 381 -32.08 -11.66 -14.26
CA GLY A 381 -32.28 -12.17 -15.62
C GLY A 381 -31.28 -13.25 -16.07
N PHE A 382 -30.41 -13.76 -15.20
CA PHE A 382 -29.47 -14.84 -15.48
C PHE A 382 -29.75 -16.08 -14.64
N THR A 383 -29.41 -17.24 -15.18
CA THR A 383 -29.57 -18.53 -14.52
C THR A 383 -28.26 -18.94 -13.84
N LEU A 384 -28.35 -19.40 -12.60
CA LEU A 384 -27.23 -20.06 -11.92
C LEU A 384 -27.15 -21.52 -12.40
N ASP A 385 -26.27 -21.80 -13.36
CA ASP A 385 -26.03 -23.16 -13.87
C ASP A 385 -25.25 -24.03 -12.86
N GLU A 386 -25.16 -25.34 -13.13
CA GLU A 386 -24.51 -26.29 -12.22
C GLU A 386 -23.03 -25.98 -11.97
N LYS A 387 -22.30 -25.58 -13.02
CA LYS A 387 -20.88 -25.23 -12.91
C LYS A 387 -20.68 -23.98 -12.06
N SER A 388 -21.54 -22.99 -12.23
CA SER A 388 -21.54 -21.74 -11.47
C SER A 388 -21.92 -22.01 -10.02
N LEU A 389 -22.86 -22.92 -9.76
CA LEU A 389 -23.25 -23.37 -8.42
C LEU A 389 -22.09 -24.09 -7.71
N GLU A 390 -21.42 -25.03 -8.40
CA GLU A 390 -20.21 -25.69 -7.89
C GLU A 390 -19.12 -24.67 -7.55
N SER A 391 -18.93 -23.65 -8.39
CA SER A 391 -18.01 -22.56 -8.14
C SER A 391 -18.40 -21.75 -6.90
N VAL A 392 -19.68 -21.38 -6.73
CA VAL A 392 -20.18 -20.68 -5.54
C VAL A 392 -19.90 -21.49 -4.28
N ILE A 393 -20.17 -22.80 -4.29
CA ILE A 393 -19.89 -23.69 -3.16
C ILE A 393 -18.39 -23.75 -2.86
N ASN A 394 -17.55 -23.87 -3.89
CA ASN A 394 -16.10 -23.89 -3.78
C ASN A 394 -15.53 -22.58 -3.21
N ASN A 395 -16.08 -21.43 -3.61
CA ASN A 395 -15.68 -20.12 -3.14
C ASN A 395 -16.09 -19.90 -1.67
N ILE A 396 -17.34 -20.18 -1.30
CA ILE A 396 -17.82 -20.02 0.09
C ILE A 396 -17.02 -20.91 1.04
N ASN A 397 -16.67 -22.14 0.62
CA ASN A 397 -15.80 -23.02 1.40
C ASN A 397 -14.31 -22.63 1.36
N LEU A 398 -13.96 -21.47 0.79
CA LEU A 398 -12.60 -20.93 0.68
C LEU A 398 -11.62 -21.90 0.02
N ARG A 399 -12.09 -22.67 -0.97
CA ARG A 399 -11.28 -23.64 -1.71
C ARG A 399 -10.64 -23.07 -2.97
N PHE A 400 -11.18 -21.97 -3.49
CA PHE A 400 -10.59 -21.23 -4.62
C PHE A 400 -9.32 -20.48 -4.22
N VAL A 401 -9.34 -19.81 -3.07
CA VAL A 401 -8.20 -19.06 -2.55
C VAL A 401 -7.23 -20.04 -1.90
N THR A 402 -5.94 -19.90 -2.21
CA THR A 402 -4.88 -20.77 -1.69
C THR A 402 -3.83 -19.96 -0.96
N GLU A 403 -3.17 -20.55 0.02
CA GLU A 403 -2.02 -19.95 0.73
C GLU A 403 -0.82 -20.92 0.76
N PRO A 404 0.42 -20.42 0.81
CA PRO A 404 1.59 -21.26 0.96
C PRO A 404 1.59 -21.91 2.36
N SER A 405 1.58 -23.25 2.39
CA SER A 405 1.68 -24.05 3.61
C SER A 405 2.49 -25.31 3.32
N SER A 406 3.50 -25.59 4.16
CA SER A 406 4.39 -26.76 4.01
C SER A 406 5.02 -26.92 2.61
N GLY A 407 5.42 -25.80 2.00
CA GLY A 407 6.07 -25.78 0.67
C GLY A 407 5.13 -26.01 -0.52
N LYS A 408 3.81 -26.12 -0.31
CA LYS A 408 2.79 -26.22 -1.35
C LYS A 408 1.76 -25.11 -1.20
N ARG A 409 1.00 -24.81 -2.25
CA ARG A 409 -0.19 -23.96 -2.12
C ARG A 409 -1.38 -24.87 -1.79
N ILE A 410 -2.02 -24.60 -0.67
CA ILE A 410 -3.15 -25.38 -0.16
C ILE A 410 -4.37 -24.46 -0.09
N PRO A 411 -5.59 -24.95 -0.40
CA PRO A 411 -6.79 -24.15 -0.22
C PRO A 411 -6.98 -23.68 1.22
N VAL A 412 -7.42 -22.44 1.38
CA VAL A 412 -7.59 -21.79 2.69
C VAL A 412 -8.56 -22.56 3.59
N GLY A 413 -9.67 -23.04 3.02
CA GLY A 413 -10.63 -23.87 3.74
C GLY A 413 -9.99 -25.11 4.35
N ASP A 414 -9.05 -25.75 3.64
CA ASP A 414 -8.38 -26.96 4.11
C ASP A 414 -7.30 -26.65 5.16
N ILE A 415 -6.60 -25.50 5.04
CA ILE A 415 -5.60 -25.06 6.02
C ILE A 415 -6.23 -24.85 7.40
N HIS A 416 -7.41 -24.23 7.43
CA HIS A 416 -8.11 -23.94 8.69
C HIS A 416 -9.10 -25.02 9.12
N GLY A 417 -9.29 -26.07 8.31
CA GLY A 417 -10.25 -27.15 8.59
C GLY A 417 -11.70 -26.65 8.65
N TYR A 418 -12.05 -25.71 7.78
CA TYR A 418 -13.36 -25.05 7.81
C TYR A 418 -14.47 -25.93 7.23
N ASP A 419 -15.59 -25.97 7.95
CA ASP A 419 -16.87 -26.51 7.51
C ASP A 419 -17.90 -25.37 7.42
N LEU A 420 -18.01 -24.74 6.24
CA LEU A 420 -18.76 -23.49 6.04
C LEU A 420 -20.09 -23.72 5.33
N LEU A 421 -20.08 -24.52 4.27
CA LEU A 421 -21.24 -24.81 3.44
C LEU A 421 -21.22 -26.27 2.97
N GLN A 422 -22.31 -26.98 3.24
CA GLN A 422 -22.54 -28.35 2.82
C GLN A 422 -23.66 -28.41 1.78
N VAL A 423 -23.64 -29.45 0.94
CA VAL A 423 -24.70 -29.72 -0.03
C VAL A 423 -25.45 -30.96 0.43
N ASN A 424 -26.77 -30.85 0.55
CA ASN A 424 -27.65 -31.97 0.83
C ASN A 424 -28.75 -32.02 -0.24
N HIS A 425 -28.60 -32.93 -1.20
CA HIS A 425 -29.51 -33.09 -2.34
C HIS A 425 -29.87 -31.74 -3.00
N GLU A 426 -31.07 -31.22 -2.71
CA GLU A 426 -31.64 -30.01 -3.31
C GLU A 426 -31.39 -28.73 -2.49
N SER A 427 -30.63 -28.82 -1.39
CA SER A 427 -30.40 -27.69 -0.48
C SER A 427 -28.93 -27.47 -0.14
N LEU A 428 -28.57 -26.20 0.02
CA LEU A 428 -27.31 -25.76 0.61
C LEU A 428 -27.51 -25.58 2.11
N VAL A 429 -26.66 -26.19 2.94
CA VAL A 429 -26.81 -26.23 4.40
C VAL A 429 -25.59 -25.60 5.07
N ARG A 430 -25.83 -24.81 6.12
CA ARG A 430 -24.80 -24.16 6.92
C ARG A 430 -23.90 -25.22 7.59
N GLY A 431 -22.59 -25.12 7.36
CA GLY A 431 -21.59 -25.98 8.01
C GLY A 431 -21.35 -25.62 9.48
N GLY A 432 -20.73 -26.53 10.23
CA GLY A 432 -20.52 -26.42 11.67
C GLY A 432 -19.62 -25.26 12.08
N THR A 433 -18.55 -24.97 11.33
CA THR A 433 -17.67 -23.82 11.62
C THR A 433 -18.42 -22.50 11.47
N LEU A 434 -19.20 -22.35 10.39
CA LEU A 434 -20.00 -21.13 10.18
C LEU A 434 -21.09 -21.01 11.26
N ALA A 435 -21.73 -22.12 11.63
CA ALA A 435 -22.73 -22.12 12.71
C ALA A 435 -22.13 -21.69 14.06
N GLU A 436 -20.91 -22.11 14.40
CA GLU A 436 -20.22 -21.70 15.63
C GLU A 436 -19.86 -20.22 15.60
N CYS A 437 -19.27 -19.73 14.50
CA CYS A 437 -18.91 -18.31 14.38
C CYS A 437 -20.14 -17.39 14.49
N LEU A 438 -21.31 -17.83 14.00
CA LEU A 438 -22.55 -17.06 14.07
C LEU A 438 -23.17 -16.96 15.48
N LYS A 439 -22.64 -17.69 16.47
CA LYS A 439 -22.98 -17.47 17.89
C LYS A 439 -22.31 -16.23 18.45
N GLU A 440 -21.24 -15.74 17.82
CA GLU A 440 -20.58 -14.49 18.19
C GLU A 440 -21.32 -13.30 17.56
N ASP A 441 -21.99 -12.48 18.36
CA ASP A 441 -22.81 -11.35 17.88
C ASP A 441 -22.01 -10.39 17.01
N LEU A 442 -20.75 -10.11 17.39
CA LEU A 442 -19.86 -9.23 16.65
C LEU A 442 -19.51 -9.78 15.26
N PHE A 443 -19.25 -11.09 15.15
CA PHE A 443 -19.03 -11.72 13.85
C PHE A 443 -20.28 -11.63 12.99
N LYS A 444 -21.44 -11.99 13.56
CA LYS A 444 -22.73 -11.98 12.87
C LYS A 444 -23.09 -10.58 12.34
N GLU A 445 -22.88 -9.55 13.14
CA GLU A 445 -23.12 -8.16 12.75
C GLU A 445 -22.24 -7.75 11.55
N PHE A 446 -20.92 -7.92 11.67
CA PHE A 446 -19.98 -7.49 10.63
C PHE A 446 -20.05 -8.33 9.35
N VAL A 447 -20.30 -9.63 9.44
CA VAL A 447 -20.48 -10.48 8.24
C VAL A 447 -21.79 -10.12 7.52
N THR A 448 -22.86 -9.82 8.27
CA THR A 448 -24.14 -9.40 7.68
C THR A 448 -23.99 -8.07 6.95
N ASP A 449 -23.33 -7.09 7.57
CA ASP A 449 -23.04 -5.80 6.96
C ASP A 449 -22.15 -5.94 5.71
N SER A 450 -21.11 -6.78 5.77
CA SER A 450 -20.24 -7.08 4.61
C SER A 450 -21.03 -7.70 3.44
N VAL A 451 -21.94 -8.65 3.72
CA VAL A 451 -22.81 -9.26 2.71
C VAL A 451 -23.76 -8.23 2.10
N GLN A 452 -24.40 -7.40 2.93
CA GLN A 452 -25.30 -6.35 2.47
C GLN A 452 -24.59 -5.32 1.60
N PHE A 453 -23.40 -4.89 2.03
CA PHE A 453 -22.51 -4.03 1.25
C PHE A 453 -22.20 -4.63 -0.13
N SER A 454 -21.77 -5.91 -0.19
CA SER A 454 -21.43 -6.58 -1.45
C SER A 454 -22.61 -6.62 -2.42
N ILE A 455 -23.79 -7.00 -1.93
CA ILE A 455 -25.02 -7.03 -2.73
C ILE A 455 -25.38 -5.63 -3.22
N HIS A 456 -25.30 -4.61 -2.36
CA HIS A 456 -25.57 -3.23 -2.76
C HIS A 456 -24.59 -2.75 -3.84
N ARG A 457 -23.29 -2.99 -3.66
CA ARG A 457 -22.24 -2.59 -4.60
C ARG A 457 -22.39 -3.27 -5.94
N PHE A 458 -22.80 -4.54 -5.96
CA PHE A 458 -23.13 -5.24 -7.19
C PHE A 458 -24.34 -4.59 -7.86
N ASN A 459 -25.44 -4.41 -7.13
CA ASN A 459 -26.69 -3.86 -7.66
C ASN A 459 -26.54 -2.45 -8.21
N SER A 460 -25.69 -1.61 -7.62
CA SER A 460 -25.46 -0.24 -8.09
C SER A 460 -24.70 -0.17 -9.41
N ARG A 461 -23.98 -1.24 -9.78
CA ARG A 461 -23.20 -1.35 -11.02
C ARG A 461 -23.86 -2.24 -12.06
N TYR A 462 -24.77 -3.10 -11.63
CA TYR A 462 -25.40 -4.10 -12.46
C TYR A 462 -26.33 -3.45 -13.49
N ASN A 463 -26.01 -3.68 -14.77
CA ASN A 463 -26.85 -3.30 -15.90
C ASN A 463 -27.09 -4.55 -16.77
N PRO A 464 -28.33 -5.07 -16.83
CA PRO A 464 -28.66 -6.27 -17.60
C PRO A 464 -28.21 -6.23 -19.07
N GLY A 465 -28.26 -5.06 -19.72
CA GLY A 465 -27.88 -4.90 -21.12
C GLY A 465 -26.37 -4.91 -21.37
N GLU A 466 -25.58 -4.81 -20.30
CA GLU A 466 -24.12 -4.74 -20.33
C GLU A 466 -23.46 -5.87 -19.51
N PHE A 467 -24.26 -6.80 -18.97
CA PHE A 467 -23.80 -7.91 -18.15
C PHE A 467 -23.63 -9.17 -19.00
N VAL A 468 -22.38 -9.63 -19.18
CA VAL A 468 -22.03 -10.71 -20.12
C VAL A 468 -21.21 -11.77 -19.40
N GLY A 469 -21.81 -12.96 -19.26
CA GLY A 469 -21.16 -14.15 -18.70
C GLY A 469 -20.51 -13.89 -17.34
N GLY A 470 -21.22 -13.20 -16.43
CA GLY A 470 -20.73 -12.91 -15.08
C GLY A 470 -19.97 -11.59 -14.92
N PHE A 471 -19.73 -10.85 -16.01
CA PHE A 471 -18.99 -9.59 -15.98
C PHE A 471 -19.85 -8.41 -16.43
N GLN A 472 -19.74 -7.31 -15.70
CA GLN A 472 -20.30 -6.01 -16.08
C GLN A 472 -19.29 -5.31 -17.01
N ARG A 473 -19.70 -4.96 -18.23
CA ARG A 473 -18.82 -4.21 -19.15
C ARG A 473 -18.34 -2.91 -18.52
N TYR A 474 -17.09 -2.58 -18.84
CA TYR A 474 -16.38 -1.38 -18.40
C TYR A 474 -16.19 -1.27 -16.89
N GLN A 475 -16.51 -2.32 -16.13
CA GLN A 475 -16.08 -2.46 -14.75
C GLN A 475 -14.66 -3.05 -14.71
N LYS A 476 -13.87 -2.59 -13.73
CA LYS A 476 -12.53 -3.12 -13.45
C LYS A 476 -12.60 -4.45 -12.70
N TYR A 477 -11.73 -5.39 -13.03
CA TYR A 477 -11.59 -6.69 -12.37
C TYR A 477 -10.11 -7.02 -12.16
N SER A 478 -9.76 -7.52 -10.97
CA SER A 478 -8.46 -8.14 -10.77
C SER A 478 -8.42 -9.50 -11.48
N ARG A 479 -7.22 -10.01 -11.79
CA ARG A 479 -7.08 -11.37 -12.36
C ARG A 479 -7.73 -12.44 -11.47
N LYS A 480 -7.64 -12.27 -10.15
CA LYS A 480 -8.28 -13.16 -9.17
C LYS A 480 -9.80 -13.18 -9.37
N ASP A 481 -10.42 -12.02 -9.56
CA ASP A 481 -11.87 -11.91 -9.77
C ASP A 481 -12.29 -12.59 -11.08
N VAL A 482 -11.49 -12.41 -12.14
CA VAL A 482 -11.72 -13.03 -13.44
C VAL A 482 -11.76 -14.56 -13.32
N PHE A 483 -10.77 -15.17 -12.67
CA PHE A 483 -10.76 -16.63 -12.50
C PHE A 483 -11.87 -17.14 -11.60
N ARG A 484 -12.24 -16.35 -10.56
CA ARG A 484 -13.37 -16.68 -9.67
C ARG A 484 -14.69 -16.69 -10.44
N ILE A 485 -14.96 -15.65 -11.24
CA ILE A 485 -16.19 -15.50 -12.02
C ILE A 485 -16.25 -16.52 -13.16
N LEU A 486 -15.12 -16.84 -13.80
CA LEU A 486 -15.03 -17.90 -14.81
C LEU A 486 -15.09 -19.32 -14.22
N SER A 487 -15.38 -19.46 -12.93
CA SER A 487 -15.59 -20.73 -12.24
C SER A 487 -14.37 -21.67 -12.28
N TRP A 488 -13.16 -21.11 -12.13
CA TRP A 488 -11.95 -21.92 -12.01
C TRP A 488 -11.88 -22.55 -10.62
N GLY A 489 -11.43 -23.80 -10.51
CA GLY A 489 -11.38 -24.51 -9.24
C GLY A 489 -10.44 -23.88 -8.20
N GLN A 490 -9.33 -23.29 -8.65
CA GLN A 490 -8.34 -22.63 -7.80
C GLN A 490 -7.78 -21.38 -8.47
N ASN A 491 -7.41 -20.39 -7.65
CA ASN A 491 -6.74 -19.18 -8.11
C ASN A 491 -5.32 -19.53 -8.61
N PRO A 492 -5.02 -19.31 -9.91
CA PRO A 492 -3.69 -19.53 -10.45
C PRO A 492 -2.63 -18.64 -9.79
N ILE A 493 -1.39 -19.13 -9.75
CA ILE A 493 -0.24 -18.30 -9.35
C ILE A 493 -0.08 -17.17 -10.37
N GLY A 494 -0.12 -15.92 -9.92
CA GLY A 494 -0.12 -14.74 -10.80
C GLY A 494 1.05 -14.70 -11.80
N LEU A 495 2.23 -15.19 -11.41
CA LEU A 495 3.41 -15.30 -12.29
C LEU A 495 3.17 -16.22 -13.50
N ASN A 496 2.25 -17.19 -13.40
CA ASN A 496 1.98 -18.18 -14.43
C ASN A 496 0.79 -17.82 -15.34
N VAL A 497 0.16 -16.67 -15.12
CA VAL A 497 -1.03 -16.24 -15.86
C VAL A 497 -0.64 -15.58 -17.19
N GLY A 498 0.48 -14.85 -17.24
CA GLY A 498 0.90 -14.14 -18.44
C GLY A 498 -0.21 -13.24 -18.99
N GLU A 499 -0.24 -13.06 -20.31
CA GLU A 499 -1.24 -12.22 -20.99
C GLU A 499 -2.53 -12.97 -21.33
N TYR A 500 -2.49 -14.29 -21.54
CA TYR A 500 -3.68 -15.13 -21.64
C TYR A 500 -3.44 -16.49 -20.98
N LYS A 501 -4.52 -17.15 -20.55
CA LYS A 501 -4.43 -18.51 -19.98
C LYS A 501 -5.67 -19.32 -20.29
N VAL A 502 -5.49 -20.47 -20.94
CA VAL A 502 -6.59 -21.42 -21.20
C VAL A 502 -6.96 -22.12 -19.89
N SER A 503 -8.25 -22.23 -19.60
CA SER A 503 -8.76 -22.94 -18.43
C SER A 503 -8.43 -24.44 -18.51
N PRO A 504 -8.28 -25.15 -17.39
CA PRO A 504 -7.97 -26.58 -17.39
C PRO A 504 -9.00 -27.44 -18.15
N ASP A 505 -10.27 -27.03 -18.12
CA ASP A 505 -11.38 -27.67 -18.82
C ASP A 505 -11.59 -27.17 -20.25
N LYS A 506 -10.75 -26.24 -20.73
CA LYS A 506 -10.79 -25.62 -22.07
C LYS A 506 -12.10 -24.86 -22.39
N SER A 507 -12.91 -24.54 -21.38
CA SER A 507 -14.15 -23.78 -21.56
C SER A 507 -13.94 -22.28 -21.77
N ASN A 508 -12.82 -21.72 -21.30
CA ASN A 508 -12.54 -20.30 -21.44
C ASN A 508 -11.03 -19.99 -21.52
N CYS A 509 -10.70 -18.86 -22.13
CA CYS A 509 -9.36 -18.29 -22.12
C CYS A 509 -9.47 -16.77 -21.97
N PRO A 510 -9.42 -16.23 -20.73
CA PRO A 510 -9.32 -14.79 -20.53
C PRO A 510 -8.03 -14.25 -21.13
N ILE A 511 -8.16 -13.12 -21.83
CA ILE A 511 -7.08 -12.38 -22.47
C ILE A 511 -6.94 -11.03 -21.75
N PHE A 512 -5.73 -10.72 -21.29
CA PHE A 512 -5.36 -9.51 -20.58
C PHE A 512 -4.42 -8.69 -21.48
N LEU A 513 -4.90 -7.52 -21.90
CA LEU A 513 -4.16 -6.56 -22.69
C LEU A 513 -3.75 -5.38 -21.80
N ASN A 514 -2.48 -5.00 -21.89
CA ASN A 514 -1.94 -3.78 -21.29
C ASN A 514 -1.41 -2.90 -22.41
N TYR A 515 -2.03 -1.73 -22.61
CA TYR A 515 -1.74 -0.84 -23.75
C TYR A 515 -0.34 -0.24 -23.67
N GLU A 516 -0.01 0.35 -22.54
CA GLU A 516 1.33 0.84 -22.23
C GLU A 516 2.16 -0.33 -21.70
N LYS A 517 2.97 -0.88 -22.59
CA LYS A 517 4.01 -1.84 -22.23
C LYS A 517 5.18 -1.07 -21.62
N GLU A 518 5.63 -1.49 -20.43
CA GLU A 518 6.76 -0.86 -19.74
C GLU A 518 8.00 -0.82 -20.65
N GLU A 519 8.65 0.34 -20.75
CA GLU A 519 9.87 0.50 -21.52
C GLU A 519 11.04 -0.26 -20.86
N GLY A 520 11.20 -1.53 -21.21
CA GLY A 520 12.14 -2.42 -20.54
C GLY A 520 11.87 -3.91 -20.72
N ILE A 521 10.69 -4.26 -21.26
CA ILE A 521 10.47 -5.60 -21.79
C ILE A 521 11.36 -5.76 -23.04
N SER A 522 11.98 -6.94 -23.19
CA SER A 522 12.75 -7.36 -24.36
C SER A 522 12.11 -6.85 -25.65
N ASP A 523 12.93 -6.45 -26.64
CA ASP A 523 12.45 -5.99 -27.96
C ASP A 523 11.52 -7.03 -28.66
N THR A 524 11.41 -8.24 -28.12
CA THR A 524 10.38 -9.27 -28.42
C THR A 524 8.96 -8.97 -27.99
N THR A 525 8.65 -7.76 -27.53
CA THR A 525 7.32 -7.48 -26.96
C THR A 525 6.80 -6.12 -27.41
N LYS A 526 7.52 -5.48 -28.34
CA LYS A 526 7.43 -4.04 -28.55
C LYS A 526 6.27 -3.58 -29.43
N TYR A 527 5.64 -4.42 -30.28
CA TYR A 527 4.39 -4.12 -31.03
C TYR A 527 3.71 -5.47 -31.41
N GLU A 528 2.38 -5.68 -31.55
CA GLU A 528 1.21 -4.82 -31.87
C GLU A 528 -0.10 -5.28 -31.14
N ASP A 529 -0.19 -5.28 -29.80
CA ASP A 529 -1.51 -5.46 -29.17
C ASP A 529 -2.25 -4.12 -29.18
N HIS A 530 -3.27 -3.98 -30.01
CA HIS A 530 -3.98 -2.72 -30.16
C HIS A 530 -5.39 -2.92 -30.73
N PHE A 531 -6.26 -1.97 -30.44
CA PHE A 531 -7.52 -1.81 -31.14
C PHE A 531 -7.20 -1.25 -32.53
N ASN A 532 -7.66 -1.93 -33.57
CA ASN A 532 -7.61 -1.36 -34.91
C ASN A 532 -8.73 -0.31 -35.07
N ASP A 533 -9.85 -0.54 -34.39
CA ASP A 533 -11.02 0.33 -34.29
C ASP A 533 -11.83 -0.02 -33.02
N GLN A 534 -12.98 0.61 -32.81
CA GLN A 534 -13.84 0.36 -31.64
C GLN A 534 -14.43 -1.06 -31.57
N SER A 535 -14.27 -1.89 -32.60
CA SER A 535 -14.88 -3.21 -32.74
C SER A 535 -13.87 -4.34 -32.99
N THR A 536 -12.62 -4.02 -33.34
CA THR A 536 -11.61 -5.03 -33.65
C THR A 536 -10.30 -4.79 -32.89
N VAL A 537 -9.69 -5.88 -32.45
CA VAL A 537 -8.43 -5.88 -31.70
C VAL A 537 -7.45 -6.84 -32.35
N THR A 538 -6.23 -6.37 -32.59
CA THR A 538 -5.09 -7.20 -32.93
C THR A 538 -4.37 -7.59 -31.65
N TYR A 539 -4.04 -8.86 -31.54
CA TYR A 539 -3.39 -9.44 -30.37
C TYR A 539 -2.34 -10.47 -30.79
N MET A 540 -1.16 -10.41 -30.18
CA MET A 540 -0.03 -11.29 -30.46
C MET A 540 0.05 -12.41 -29.43
N SER A 541 0.36 -13.62 -29.89
CA SER A 541 0.55 -14.76 -28.99
C SER A 541 1.84 -14.63 -28.15
N LYS A 542 1.97 -15.45 -27.10
CA LYS A 542 3.25 -15.60 -26.38
C LYS A 542 4.37 -16.06 -27.31
N ASN A 543 5.62 -15.78 -26.94
CA ASN A 543 6.81 -16.22 -27.68
C ASN A 543 6.85 -17.75 -27.90
N LYS A 544 7.43 -18.15 -29.04
CA LYS A 544 7.58 -19.56 -29.46
C LYS A 544 6.24 -20.25 -29.64
N ARG A 545 5.32 -19.55 -30.27
CA ARG A 545 4.02 -20.05 -30.70
C ARG A 545 3.91 -20.01 -32.21
N THR A 546 3.06 -20.88 -32.72
CA THR A 546 2.82 -21.16 -34.14
C THR A 546 1.33 -21.43 -34.30
N LEU A 547 0.81 -21.43 -35.52
CA LEU A 547 -0.58 -21.80 -35.82
C LEU A 547 -0.92 -23.21 -35.35
N LYS A 548 0.09 -24.07 -35.17
CA LYS A 548 -0.09 -25.44 -34.65
C LYS A 548 -0.09 -25.52 -33.12
N SER A 549 0.17 -24.40 -32.42
CA SER A 549 0.20 -24.39 -30.96
C SER A 549 -1.20 -24.67 -30.39
N PRO A 550 -1.36 -25.54 -29.39
CA PRO A 550 -2.67 -25.97 -28.91
C PRO A 550 -3.60 -24.83 -28.51
N GLU A 551 -3.08 -23.81 -27.81
CA GLU A 551 -3.86 -22.63 -27.42
C GLU A 551 -4.31 -21.77 -28.61
N VAL A 552 -3.47 -21.64 -29.65
CA VAL A 552 -3.76 -20.84 -30.84
C VAL A 552 -4.85 -21.53 -31.65
N LEU A 553 -4.73 -22.85 -31.86
CA LEU A 553 -5.78 -23.64 -32.49
C LEU A 553 -7.10 -23.57 -31.72
N LEU A 554 -7.04 -23.50 -30.39
CA LEU A 554 -8.24 -23.41 -29.56
C LEU A 554 -8.92 -22.06 -29.73
N MET A 555 -8.15 -20.96 -29.75
CA MET A 555 -8.68 -19.62 -30.01
C MET A 555 -9.19 -19.47 -31.45
N GLN A 556 -8.45 -19.97 -32.44
CA GLN A 556 -8.81 -19.87 -33.85
C GLN A 556 -10.09 -20.64 -34.17
N ASN A 557 -10.23 -21.87 -33.65
CA ASN A 557 -11.39 -22.73 -33.90
C ASN A 557 -12.53 -22.51 -32.88
N GLN A 558 -12.67 -21.30 -32.34
CA GLN A 558 -13.68 -20.97 -31.34
C GLN A 558 -15.10 -21.39 -31.77
N GLY A 559 -15.46 -21.12 -33.03
CA GLY A 559 -16.78 -21.46 -33.56
C GLY A 559 -17.12 -22.95 -33.52
N THR A 560 -16.10 -23.82 -33.49
CA THR A 560 -16.28 -25.29 -33.42
C THR A 560 -16.19 -25.81 -31.99
N ASN A 561 -15.28 -25.27 -31.16
CA ASN A 561 -15.02 -25.80 -29.82
C ASN A 561 -15.78 -25.07 -28.69
N GLY A 562 -16.35 -23.89 -28.96
CA GLY A 562 -17.15 -23.12 -28.02
C GLY A 562 -16.36 -22.43 -26.91
N ILE A 563 -15.03 -22.26 -27.02
CA ILE A 563 -14.26 -21.59 -25.98
C ILE A 563 -14.68 -20.12 -25.82
N ARG A 564 -14.89 -19.67 -24.59
CA ARG A 564 -15.13 -18.25 -24.34
C ARG A 564 -13.82 -17.45 -24.25
N LEU A 565 -13.74 -16.32 -24.94
CA LEU A 565 -12.53 -15.46 -25.00
C LEU A 565 -12.80 -14.06 -24.43
N PRO A 566 -12.95 -13.89 -23.11
CA PRO A 566 -13.22 -12.58 -22.53
C PRO A 566 -11.97 -11.68 -22.53
N LEU A 567 -12.12 -10.45 -23.04
CA LEU A 567 -11.06 -9.45 -23.11
C LEU A 567 -11.09 -8.50 -21.90
N PHE A 568 -9.94 -8.37 -21.27
CA PHE A 568 -9.68 -7.45 -20.17
C PHE A 568 -8.54 -6.51 -20.53
N VAL A 569 -8.78 -5.20 -20.43
CA VAL A 569 -7.83 -4.18 -20.89
C VAL A 569 -7.50 -3.19 -19.79
N LYS A 570 -6.25 -2.76 -19.72
CA LYS A 570 -5.87 -1.57 -18.95
C LYS A 570 -4.92 -0.69 -19.75
N LYS A 571 -4.91 0.61 -19.41
CA LYS A 571 -4.01 1.58 -20.03
C LYS A 571 -2.57 1.28 -19.63
N SER A 572 -2.28 1.26 -18.32
CA SER A 572 -0.92 1.08 -17.80
C SER A 572 -0.85 0.21 -16.56
N ASN A 573 0.33 -0.38 -16.31
CA ASN A 573 0.60 -1.10 -15.06
C ASN A 573 0.69 -0.18 -13.84
N THR A 574 0.95 1.11 -14.05
CA THR A 574 1.16 2.10 -12.98
C THR A 574 -0.15 2.59 -12.35
N GLU A 575 -1.27 2.52 -13.07
CA GLU A 575 -2.57 3.04 -12.61
C GLU A 575 -3.31 2.07 -11.67
N SER A 576 -3.31 0.77 -12.00
CA SER A 576 -4.08 -0.23 -11.28
C SER A 576 -3.61 -1.66 -11.57
N THR A 577 -3.87 -2.53 -10.61
CA THR A 577 -3.74 -3.99 -10.78
C THR A 577 -4.96 -4.61 -11.46
N GLU A 578 -6.07 -3.88 -11.57
CA GLU A 578 -7.31 -4.31 -12.20
C GLU A 578 -7.38 -3.91 -13.69
N HIS A 579 -8.20 -4.63 -14.46
CA HIS A 579 -8.41 -4.42 -15.90
C HIS A 579 -9.90 -4.23 -16.18
N TYR A 580 -10.24 -3.34 -17.11
CA TYR A 580 -11.59 -3.15 -17.62
C TYR A 580 -12.03 -4.38 -18.42
N PHE A 581 -13.19 -4.97 -18.09
CA PHE A 581 -13.81 -5.95 -18.98
C PHE A 581 -14.42 -5.23 -20.19
N ILE A 582 -13.97 -5.57 -21.40
CA ILE A 582 -14.44 -4.92 -22.62
C ILE A 582 -15.57 -5.71 -23.27
N GLY A 583 -15.42 -7.03 -23.35
CA GLY A 583 -16.35 -7.91 -24.03
C GLY A 583 -15.77 -9.27 -24.33
N ASP A 584 -16.58 -10.13 -24.93
CA ASP A 584 -16.12 -11.40 -25.47
C ASP A 584 -15.61 -11.22 -26.91
N LEU A 585 -14.52 -11.92 -27.22
CA LEU A 585 -13.88 -11.91 -28.52
C LEU A 585 -14.37 -13.07 -29.39
N ALA A 586 -14.47 -12.80 -30.70
CA ALA A 586 -14.63 -13.79 -31.75
C ALA A 586 -13.46 -13.69 -32.75
N PRO A 587 -12.77 -14.79 -33.05
CA PRO A 587 -11.61 -14.79 -33.96
C PRO A 587 -12.07 -14.48 -35.39
N ILE A 588 -11.29 -13.68 -36.11
CA ILE A 588 -11.35 -13.62 -37.57
C ILE A 588 -10.40 -14.70 -38.07
N GLU A 589 -10.91 -15.90 -38.36
CA GLU A 589 -10.11 -17.12 -38.50
C GLU A 589 -8.99 -17.00 -39.54
N GLU A 590 -9.26 -16.31 -40.66
CA GLU A 590 -8.31 -16.12 -41.76
C GLU A 590 -7.24 -15.08 -41.46
N SER A 591 -7.40 -14.28 -40.39
CA SER A 591 -6.43 -13.25 -39.99
C SER A 591 -5.22 -13.80 -39.25
N PHE A 592 -5.26 -15.06 -38.82
CA PHE A 592 -4.21 -15.66 -38.00
C PHE A 592 -2.98 -15.95 -38.88
N SER A 593 -1.85 -15.31 -38.57
CA SER A 593 -0.60 -15.47 -39.32
C SER A 593 0.60 -15.66 -38.41
N GLU A 594 1.50 -16.58 -38.78
CA GLU A 594 2.80 -16.72 -38.10
C GLU A 594 3.75 -15.60 -38.54
N GLU A 595 4.37 -14.96 -37.57
CA GLU A 595 5.41 -13.96 -37.77
C GLU A 595 6.67 -14.34 -36.98
N MET A 596 7.83 -13.93 -37.50
CA MET A 596 9.10 -14.10 -36.81
C MET A 596 9.47 -12.78 -36.16
N MET A 597 9.62 -12.79 -34.84
CA MET A 597 9.99 -11.61 -34.08
C MET A 597 11.48 -11.60 -33.75
N PRO A 598 12.19 -10.50 -34.06
CA PRO A 598 13.57 -10.33 -33.65
C PRO A 598 13.67 -10.18 -32.12
N VAL A 599 14.52 -11.01 -31.52
CA VAL A 599 14.83 -10.97 -30.08
C VAL A 599 16.20 -10.33 -29.92
N GLY A 600 16.30 -9.20 -29.22
CA GLY A 600 17.59 -8.59 -28.94
C GLY A 600 18.55 -9.61 -28.31
N GLY A 601 19.62 -9.97 -29.04
CA GLY A 601 20.65 -10.91 -28.57
C GLY A 601 20.40 -12.41 -28.81
N GLY A 602 19.38 -12.81 -29.58
CA GLY A 602 19.08 -14.22 -29.88
C GLY A 602 18.44 -14.46 -31.26
N PRO A 603 18.21 -15.74 -31.66
CA PRO A 603 17.50 -16.05 -32.90
C PRO A 603 16.03 -15.62 -32.82
N ASP A 604 15.46 -15.21 -33.95
CA ASP A 604 14.06 -14.80 -34.05
C ASP A 604 13.13 -15.85 -33.46
N VAL A 605 12.10 -15.40 -32.74
CA VAL A 605 11.08 -16.27 -32.14
C VAL A 605 9.78 -16.21 -32.91
N SER A 606 9.13 -17.35 -33.07
CA SER A 606 7.82 -17.41 -33.71
C SER A 606 6.73 -16.86 -32.78
N VAL A 607 5.84 -16.05 -33.35
CA VAL A 607 4.59 -15.59 -32.75
C VAL A 607 3.47 -15.71 -33.76
N VAL A 608 2.23 -15.64 -33.27
CA VAL A 608 1.03 -15.62 -34.09
C VAL A 608 0.32 -14.30 -33.87
N LYS A 609 0.11 -13.55 -34.95
CA LYS A 609 -0.78 -12.40 -35.00
C LYS A 609 -2.21 -12.91 -35.10
N MET A 610 -3.09 -12.41 -34.24
CA MET A 610 -4.48 -12.85 -34.14
C MET A 610 -5.37 -11.62 -34.14
N VAL A 611 -6.31 -11.52 -35.08
CA VAL A 611 -7.30 -10.44 -35.09
C VAL A 611 -8.63 -10.99 -34.58
N PHE A 612 -9.21 -10.27 -33.64
CA PHE A 612 -10.50 -10.59 -33.05
C PHE A 612 -11.48 -9.45 -33.28
N SER A 613 -12.74 -9.82 -33.47
CA SER A 613 -13.89 -8.92 -33.39
C SER A 613 -14.49 -8.96 -31.98
N LEU A 614 -14.99 -7.83 -31.52
CA LEU A 614 -15.73 -7.71 -30.27
C LEU A 614 -17.20 -7.99 -30.50
N ASP A 615 -17.82 -8.67 -29.53
CA ASP A 615 -19.27 -8.86 -29.47
C ASP A 615 -20.07 -7.55 -29.38
N LYS A 616 -19.44 -6.46 -28.94
CA LYS A 616 -20.00 -5.10 -28.91
C LYS A 616 -18.89 -4.05 -29.07
N ILE A 617 -19.19 -2.99 -29.81
CA ILE A 617 -18.26 -1.86 -29.96
C ILE A 617 -17.93 -1.21 -28.60
N VAL A 618 -16.68 -0.78 -28.42
CA VAL A 618 -16.21 -0.09 -27.22
C VAL A 618 -16.76 1.34 -27.18
N GLU A 619 -17.29 1.75 -26.02
CA GLU A 619 -17.74 3.12 -25.80
C GLU A 619 -16.62 4.14 -26.16
N GLU A 620 -16.99 5.19 -26.88
CA GLU A 620 -16.05 6.18 -27.42
C GLU A 620 -15.14 6.80 -26.35
N ASN A 621 -15.66 7.13 -25.17
CA ASN A 621 -14.88 7.73 -24.09
C ASN A 621 -13.83 6.77 -23.55
N LEU A 622 -14.22 5.52 -23.31
CA LEU A 622 -13.30 4.50 -22.80
C LEU A 622 -12.26 4.14 -23.87
N TYR A 623 -12.70 4.01 -25.13
CA TYR A 623 -11.81 3.77 -26.25
C TYR A 623 -10.73 4.85 -26.34
N LYS A 624 -11.15 6.12 -26.39
CA LYS A 624 -10.24 7.28 -26.43
C LYS A 624 -9.27 7.29 -25.25
N TYR A 625 -9.74 7.00 -24.04
CA TYR A 625 -8.88 6.93 -22.85
C TYR A 625 -7.85 5.79 -22.93
N LEU A 626 -8.26 4.62 -23.41
CA LEU A 626 -7.36 3.45 -23.54
C LEU A 626 -6.33 3.64 -24.66
N THR A 627 -6.71 4.29 -25.77
CA THR A 627 -5.85 4.46 -26.95
C THR A 627 -5.14 5.81 -27.01
N SER A 628 -5.41 6.74 -26.09
CA SER A 628 -4.71 8.02 -26.04
C SER A 628 -3.25 7.79 -25.67
N VAL A 629 -2.35 8.32 -26.48
CA VAL A 629 -0.92 8.43 -26.16
C VAL A 629 -0.74 9.71 -25.36
N ASP A 630 -0.28 9.59 -24.11
CA ASP A 630 0.04 10.76 -23.26
C ASP A 630 1.35 11.45 -23.69
#